data_AF-A0A380FKE3-F1
#
_entry.id   AF-A0A380FKE3-F1
#
_cell.length_a   1.000
_cell.length_b   1.000
_cell.length_c   1.000
_cell.angle_alpha   90.00
_cell.angle_beta   90.00
_cell.angle_gamma   90.00
#
_symmetry.space_group_name_H-M   'P 1'
#
loop_
_entity.id
_entity.type
_entity.pdbx_description
1 polymer ?
#
loop_
_entity_poly.entity_id
_entity_poly.type
_entity_poly.pdbx_seq_one_letter_code
_entity_poly.pdbx_strand_id
1 'polypeptide(L)' 'MRKIEAKKGLDIECKGWEQEAVLRMLYNNLDPEVAERPEDFSCLWWYW' A
#
# COMPACT_ATOMS: atom_id res chain seq x y z
N MET A 1 2.93 -16.10 2.88
CA MET A 1 2.71 -14.64 2.95
C MET A 1 1.72 -14.28 1.86
N ARG A 2 0.62 -13.57 2.17
CA ARG A 2 -0.30 -13.08 1.13
C ARG A 2 0.40 -11.93 0.41
N LYS A 3 0.50 -11.97 -0.92
CA LYS A 3 0.99 -10.81 -1.69
C LYS A 3 0.01 -9.66 -1.50
N ILE A 4 0.49 -8.54 -0.96
CA ILE A 4 -0.26 -7.30 -0.82
C ILE A 4 0.26 -6.39 -1.93
N GLU A 5 -0.63 -5.96 -2.81
CA GLU A 5 -0.33 -5.11 -3.95
C GLU A 5 -1.40 -4.01 -4.03
N ALA A 6 -1.01 -2.79 -4.35
CA ALA A 6 -1.95 -1.69 -4.50
C ALA A 6 -2.82 -1.87 -5.77
N LYS A 7 -4.14 -1.71 -5.63
CA LYS A 7 -5.07 -1.73 -6.77
C LYS A 7 -4.78 -0.58 -7.74
N LYS A 8 -4.88 -0.88 -9.04
CA LYS A 8 -4.70 0.05 -10.16
C LYS A 8 -6.03 0.26 -10.89
N GLY A 9 -6.17 1.40 -11.58
CA GLY A 9 -7.40 1.75 -12.31
C GLY A 9 -8.47 2.42 -11.44
N LEU A 10 -9.68 2.55 -12.01
CA LEU A 10 -10.79 3.34 -11.46
C LEU A 10 -11.73 2.57 -10.53
N ASP A 11 -11.61 1.25 -10.46
CA ASP A 11 -12.41 0.43 -9.56
C ASP A 11 -11.93 0.61 -8.12
N ILE A 12 -12.85 0.88 -7.19
CA ILE A 12 -12.56 1.10 -5.77
C ILE A 12 -13.11 -0.04 -4.91
N GLU A 13 -12.41 -0.37 -3.82
CA GLU A 13 -12.87 -1.32 -2.80
C GLU A 13 -13.59 -0.60 -1.65
N CYS A 14 -13.14 0.62 -1.34
CA CYS A 14 -13.74 1.46 -0.32
C CYS A 14 -15.02 2.15 -0.81
N LYS A 15 -15.74 2.80 0.12
CA LYS A 15 -16.96 3.55 -0.19
C LYS A 15 -16.72 4.89 -0.89
N GLY A 16 -15.47 5.34 -0.94
CA GLY A 16 -15.08 6.59 -1.57
C GLY A 16 -13.57 6.70 -1.77
N TRP A 17 -13.17 7.68 -2.57
CA TRP A 17 -11.79 7.88 -3.01
C TRP A 17 -10.82 8.25 -1.90
N GLU A 18 -11.25 9.01 -0.89
CA GLU A 18 -10.39 9.37 0.24
C GLU A 18 -9.92 8.12 1.01
N GLN A 19 -10.86 7.20 1.27
CA GLN A 19 -10.56 5.93 1.95
C GLN A 19 -9.71 5.01 1.06
N GLU A 20 -10.04 4.96 -0.22
CA GLU A 20 -9.29 4.18 -1.21
C GLU A 20 -7.84 4.67 -1.36
N ALA A 21 -7.62 6.00 -1.33
CA ALA A 21 -6.29 6.58 -1.41
C ALA A 21 -5.41 6.14 -0.24
N VAL A 22 -5.93 6.19 0.99
CA VAL A 22 -5.22 5.70 2.19
C VAL A 22 -4.88 4.22 2.07
N LEU A 23 -5.84 3.40 1.61
CA LEU A 23 -5.65 1.96 1.42
C LEU A 23 -4.55 1.67 0.38
N ARG A 24 -4.58 2.37 -0.76
CA ARG A 24 -3.59 2.19 -1.84
C ARG A 24 -2.21 2.64 -1.42
N MET A 25 -2.10 3.74 -0.66
CA MET A 25 -0.83 4.18 -0.08
C MET A 25 -0.26 3.14 0.90
N LEU A 26 -1.11 2.58 1.76
CA LEU A 26 -0.70 1.52 2.69
C LEU A 26 -0.22 0.27 1.94
N TYR A 27 -0.97 -0.18 0.93
CA TYR A 27 -0.59 -1.36 0.14
C TYR A 27 0.69 -1.13 -0.67
N ASN A 28 0.89 0.07 -1.20
CA ASN A 28 2.12 0.42 -1.91
C ASN A 28 3.35 0.35 -0.98
N ASN A 29 3.20 0.76 0.29
CA ASN A 29 4.28 0.69 1.27
C ASN A 29 4.60 -0.74 1.73
N LEU A 30 3.65 -1.67 1.58
CA LEU A 30 3.79 -3.08 1.95
C LEU A 30 4.08 -3.98 0.74
N ASP A 31 4.16 -3.40 -0.46
CA ASP A 31 4.46 -4.13 -1.68
C ASP A 31 5.89 -4.67 -1.58
N PRO A 32 6.12 -5.99 -1.71
CA PRO A 32 7.45 -6.58 -1.58
C PRO A 32 8.44 -6.12 -2.65
N GLU A 33 7.99 -5.49 -3.74
CA GLU A 33 8.88 -4.88 -4.74
C GLU A 33 9.39 -3.49 -4.31
N VAL A 34 8.70 -2.83 -3.35
CA VAL A 34 9.00 -1.47 -2.86
C VAL A 34 9.52 -1.47 -1.43
N ALA A 35 9.00 -2.37 -0.58
CA ALA A 35 9.33 -2.47 0.82
C ALA A 35 10.73 -3.06 1.02
N GLU A 36 11.63 -2.31 1.66
CA GLU A 36 12.97 -2.79 2.04
C GLU A 36 12.89 -3.97 3.04
N ARG A 37 11.79 -4.03 3.83
CA ARG A 37 11.43 -5.11 4.76
C ARG A 37 9.90 -5.25 4.87
N PRO A 38 9.22 -6.03 4.00
CA PRO A 38 7.76 -6.15 3.99
C PRO A 38 7.16 -6.76 5.27
N GLU A 39 7.96 -7.45 6.08
CA GLU A 39 7.60 -7.98 7.40
C GLU A 39 7.70 -6.98 8.56
N ASP A 40 8.45 -5.88 8.39
CA ASP A 40 8.53 -4.81 9.39
C ASP A 40 7.49 -3.73 9.06
N PHE A 41 6.57 -3.46 9.98
CA PHE A 41 5.53 -2.44 9.85
C PHE A 41 6.06 -0.99 9.76
N SER A 42 7.37 -0.78 9.61
CA SER A 42 8.05 0.52 9.58
C SER A 42 8.28 1.10 8.19
N CYS A 43 7.61 0.60 7.14
CA CYS A 43 7.63 1.18 5.79
C CYS A 43 6.85 2.50 5.73
N LEU A 44 7.40 3.49 6.42
CA LEU A 44 7.02 4.88 6.42
C LEU A 44 8.34 5.66 6.50
N TRP A 45 8.81 6.17 5.35
CA TRP A 45 9.67 7.36 5.29
C TRP A 45 11.12 7.28 5.76
N TRP A 46 11.92 6.28 5.34
CA TRP A 46 13.36 6.28 5.70
C TRP A 46 14.28 7.07 4.76
N TYR A 47 13.78 7.60 3.65
CA TYR A 47 14.58 8.42 2.71
C TYR A 47 13.83 9.61 2.09
N TRP A 48 12.81 10.12 2.78
CA TRP A 48 12.18 11.44 2.52
C TRP A 48 11.90 12.13 3.86
#